data_AF-A0A3C0G8H2-F1
#
_entry.id   AF-A0A3C0G8H2-F1
#
_cell.length_a   1.000
_cell.length_b   1.000
_cell.length_c   1.000
_cell.angle_alpha   90.00
_cell.angle_beta   90.00
_cell.angle_gamma   90.00
#
_symmetry.space_group_name_H-M   'P 1'
#
loop_
_entity.id
_entity.type
_entity.pdbx_description
1 polymer ?
#
loop_
_entity_poly.entity_id
_entity_poly.type
_entity_poly.pdbx_seq_one_letter_code
_entity_poly.pdbx_strand_id
1 'polypeptide(L)' 'MAYTIDDIEKILSYTSWKDKKKIDTLLQIDADLYTNLGMESSKTQIENVKKASKKIYKAIKKIDEYQGRLLLREQ' A
#
# COMPACT_ATOMS: atom_id res chain seq x y z
N MET A 1 0.14 13.10 -6.39
CA MET A 1 0.70 11.95 -7.17
C MET A 1 -0.44 11.18 -7.85
N ALA A 2 -0.18 10.49 -8.96
CA ALA A 2 -1.20 10.00 -9.91
C ALA A 2 -1.68 8.54 -9.70
N TYR A 3 -1.32 7.89 -8.60
CA TYR A 3 -1.71 6.50 -8.32
C TYR A 3 -2.51 6.44 -7.03
N THR A 4 -3.72 5.91 -7.10
CA THR A 4 -4.57 5.70 -5.94
C THR A 4 -4.58 4.22 -5.56
N ILE A 5 -5.17 3.90 -4.40
CA ILE A 5 -5.35 2.53 -3.89
C ILE A 5 -6.05 1.58 -4.87
N ASP A 6 -6.70 2.10 -5.90
CA ASP A 6 -7.33 1.34 -6.98
C ASP A 6 -6.31 0.85 -8.02
N ASP A 7 -5.24 1.62 -8.25
CA ASP A 7 -4.17 1.28 -9.20
C ASP A 7 -3.21 0.20 -8.66
N ILE A 8 -3.38 -0.29 -7.43
CA ILE A 8 -2.55 -1.35 -6.82
C ILE A 8 -2.51 -2.60 -7.72
N GLU A 9 -3.66 -3.02 -8.26
CA GLU A 9 -3.74 -4.18 -9.16
C GLU A 9 -3.06 -3.92 -10.50
N LYS A 10 -3.10 -2.67 -10.97
CA LYS A 10 -2.42 -2.22 -12.19
C LYS A 10 -0.90 -2.26 -12.01
N ILE A 11 -0.40 -1.80 -10.86
CA ILE A 11 1.02 -1.85 -10.49
C ILE A 11 1.51 -3.30 -10.40
N LEU A 12 0.70 -4.18 -9.82
CA LEU A 12 0.97 -5.62 -9.79
C LEU A 12 1.07 -6.22 -11.18
N SER A 13 0.16 -5.82 -12.08
CA SER A 13 0.07 -6.31 -13.46
C SER A 13 1.22 -5.85 -14.35
N TYR A 14 1.96 -4.79 -13.99
CA TYR A 14 3.14 -4.36 -14.76
C TYR A 14 4.25 -5.41 -14.74
N THR A 15 4.36 -6.21 -15.79
CA THR A 15 5.44 -7.19 -15.98
C THR A 15 6.79 -6.55 -16.27
N SER A 16 6.83 -5.31 -16.79
CA SER A 16 8.08 -4.57 -17.01
C SER A 16 8.76 -4.09 -15.72
N TRP A 17 8.08 -4.14 -14.58
CA TRP A 17 8.63 -3.64 -13.31
C TRP A 17 9.21 -4.78 -12.49
N LYS A 18 10.42 -4.58 -11.96
CA LYS A 18 11.03 -5.49 -10.99
C LYS A 18 10.22 -5.51 -9.70
N ASP A 19 10.19 -6.66 -9.02
CA ASP A 19 9.43 -6.87 -7.78
C ASP A 19 9.72 -5.80 -6.73
N LYS A 20 11.01 -5.45 -6.54
CA LYS A 20 11.42 -4.33 -5.67
C LYS A 20 10.73 -3.02 -6.01
N LYS A 21 10.64 -2.67 -7.30
CA LYS A 21 10.04 -1.39 -7.74
C LYS A 21 8.54 -1.36 -7.48
N LYS A 22 7.86 -2.50 -7.65
CA LYS A 22 6.43 -2.63 -7.31
C LYS A 22 6.21 -2.43 -5.82
N ILE A 23 7.00 -3.11 -4.98
CA ILE A 23 6.90 -3.02 -3.51
C ILE A 23 7.20 -1.60 -3.04
N ASP A 24 8.25 -0.96 -3.56
CA ASP A 24 8.63 0.41 -3.22
C ASP A 24 7.50 1.41 -3.54
N THR A 25 6.90 1.30 -4.73
CA THR A 25 5.76 2.15 -5.13
C THR A 25 4.55 1.92 -4.24
N LEU A 26 4.27 0.66 -3.90
CA LEU A 26 3.17 0.29 -3.00
C LEU A 26 3.35 0.86 -1.59
N LEU A 27 4.57 0.81 -1.04
CA LEU A 27 4.91 1.42 0.24
C LEU A 27 4.88 2.94 0.19
N GLN A 28 5.27 3.54 -0.94
CA GLN A 28 5.23 4.99 -1.12
C GLN A 28 3.79 5.52 -1.10
N ILE A 29 2.84 4.78 -1.70
CA ILE A 29 1.41 5.10 -1.62
C ILE A 29 0.90 5.01 -0.17
N ASP A 30 1.32 3.97 0.57
CA ASP A 30 0.96 3.81 1.99
C ASP A 30 1.47 4.99 2.83
N ALA A 31 2.74 5.37 2.65
CA ALA A 31 3.35 6.50 3.33
C ALA A 31 2.66 7.84 2.98
N ASP A 32 2.30 8.04 1.71
CA ASP A 32 1.57 9.23 1.26
C ASP A 32 0.16 9.30 1.91
N LEU A 33 -0.55 8.17 2.00
CA LEU A 33 -1.85 8.10 2.69
C LEU A 33 -1.75 8.52 4.16
N TYR A 34 -0.72 8.06 4.88
CA TYR A 34 -0.47 8.47 6.26
C TYR A 34 0.04 9.91 6.38
N THR A 35 0.77 10.41 5.39
CA THR A 35 1.23 11.82 5.36
C THR A 35 0.05 12.77 5.15
N ASN A 36 -0.94 12.35 4.36
CA ASN A 36 -2.18 13.10 4.17
C ASN A 36 -3.15 12.99 5.37
N LEU A 37 -2.92 12.04 6.30
CA LEU A 37 -3.65 11.98 7.57
C LEU A 37 -3.05 13.00 8.55
N GLY A 38 -3.69 14.18 8.64
CA GLY A 38 -3.37 15.19 9.65
C GLY A 38 -4.03 14.93 11.01
N MET A 39 -3.71 15.76 12.00
CA MET A 39 -4.31 15.73 13.35
C MET A 39 -5.84 15.89 13.34
N GLU A 40 -6.40 16.53 12.32
CA GLU A 40 -7.85 16.74 12.13
C GLU A 40 -8.54 15.56 11.45
N SER A 41 -7.81 14.48 11.14
CA SER A 41 -8.36 13.34 10.42
C SER A 41 -9.45 12.66 11.24
N SER A 42 -10.64 12.57 10.67
CA SER A 42 -11.74 11.85 11.30
C SER A 42 -11.43 10.36 11.41
N LYS A 43 -12.00 9.70 12.43
CA LYS A 43 -11.86 8.24 12.64
C LYS A 43 -12.13 7.44 11.34
N THR A 44 -13.08 7.91 10.54
CA THR A 44 -13.43 7.34 9.23
C THR A 44 -12.27 7.39 8.22
N GLN A 45 -11.49 8.47 8.19
CA GLN A 45 -10.31 8.58 7.31
C GLN A 45 -9.21 7.63 7.77
N ILE A 46 -8.97 7.53 9.08
CA ILE A 46 -8.00 6.59 9.65
C ILE A 46 -8.36 5.15 9.30
N GLU A 47 -9.65 4.78 9.43
CA GLU A 47 -10.12 3.46 9.02
C GLU A 47 -9.98 3.20 7.52
N ASN A 48 -10.25 4.22 6.68
CA ASN A 48 -10.05 4.10 5.24
C ASN A 48 -8.58 3.89 4.87
N VAL A 49 -7.66 4.62 5.51
CA VAL A 49 -6.21 4.42 5.31
C VAL A 49 -5.78 3.04 5.80
N LYS A 50 -6.25 2.58 6.97
CA LYS A 50 -5.97 1.21 7.42
C LYS A 50 -6.47 0.15 6.43
N LYS A 51 -7.67 0.32 5.87
CA LYS A 51 -8.22 -0.58 4.84
C LYS A 51 -7.38 -0.55 3.56
N ALA A 52 -6.96 0.63 3.12
CA ALA A 52 -6.06 0.82 1.98
C ALA A 52 -4.71 0.13 2.21
N SER A 53 -4.07 0.42 3.32
CA SER A 53 -2.82 -0.17 3.78
C SER A 53 -2.87 -1.70 3.77
N LYS A 54 -3.97 -2.29 4.28
CA LYS A 54 -4.21 -3.74 4.25
C LYS A 54 -4.33 -4.32 2.83
N LYS A 55 -4.87 -3.57 1.86
CA LYS A 55 -4.88 -3.97 0.45
C LYS A 55 -3.46 -3.94 -0.15
N ILE A 56 -2.68 -2.91 0.17
CA ILE A 56 -1.28 -2.75 -0.26
C ILE A 56 -0.45 -3.94 0.22
N TYR A 57 -0.53 -4.31 1.50
CA TYR A 57 0.25 -5.46 2.01
C TYR A 57 -0.21 -6.81 1.44
N LYS A 58 -1.51 -6.99 1.16
CA LYS A 58 -2.01 -8.17 0.43
C LYS A 58 -1.46 -8.23 -1.00
N ALA A 59 -1.32 -7.09 -1.67
CA ALA A 59 -0.70 -6.99 -2.98
C ALA A 59 0.79 -7.32 -2.92
N ILE A 60 1.53 -6.75 -1.96
CA ILE A 60 2.94 -7.07 -1.71
C ILE A 60 3.10 -8.56 -1.44
N LYS A 61 2.23 -9.18 -0.63
CA LYS A 61 2.26 -10.61 -0.34
C LYS A 61 2.15 -11.49 -1.59
N LYS A 62 1.45 -11.05 -2.64
CA LYS A 62 1.37 -11.78 -3.91
C LYS A 62 2.69 -11.75 -4.70
N ILE A 63 3.51 -10.71 -4.49
CA ILE A 63 4.83 -10.57 -5.11
C ILE A 63 5.89 -11.25 -4.24
N ASP A 64 5.97 -10.84 -2.98
CA ASP A 64 6.93 -11.30 -1.99
C ASP A 64 6.19 -11.69 -0.71
N GLU A 65 6.06 -13.00 -0.51
CA GLU A 65 5.29 -13.54 0.60
C GLU A 65 5.93 -13.21 1.96
N TYR A 66 7.26 -13.10 2.02
CA TYR A 66 8.00 -12.83 3.23
C TYR A 66 7.80 -11.38 3.71
N GLN A 67 8.06 -10.41 2.83
CA GLN A 67 7.85 -8.98 3.09
C GLN A 67 6.37 -8.70 3.39
N GLY A 68 5.46 -9.29 2.60
CA GLY A 68 4.02 -9.15 2.80
C GLY A 68 3.56 -9.68 4.16
N ARG A 69 4.10 -10.83 4.64
CA ARG A 69 3.77 -11.35 5.98
C ARG A 69 4.34 -10.48 7.10
N LEU A 70 5.55 -9.95 6.93
CA LEU A 70 6.20 -9.10 7.93
C LEU A 70 5.37 -7.84 8.18
N LEU A 71 4.98 -7.15 7.10
CA LEU A 71 4.17 -5.93 7.15
C LEU A 71 2.75 -6.18 7.68
N LEU A 72 2.16 -7.34 7.39
CA LEU A 72 0.84 -7.71 7.91
C LEU A 72 0.83 -8.01 9.41
N ARG A 73 2.00 -8.34 9.99
CA ARG A 73 2.16 -8.73 11.39
C ARG A 73 2.29 -7.53 12.33
N GLU A 74 2.73 -6.38 11.81
CA GLU A 74 3.02 -5.16 12.56
C GLU A 74 1.86 -4.13 12.53
N GLN A 75 0.68 -4.49 11.99
CA GLN A 75 -0.51 -3.61 11.84
C GLN A 75 -1.46 -3.59 13.04
#